data_AF-A0AAD7S2G0-F1
#
_entry.id   AF-A0AAD7S2G0-F1
#
_cell.length_a   1.000
_cell.length_b   1.000
_cell.length_c   1.000
_cell.angle_alpha   90.00
_cell.angle_beta   90.00
_cell.angle_gamma   90.00
#
_symmetry.space_group_name_H-M   'P 1'
#
loop_
_entity.id
_entity.type
_entity.pdbx_description
1 polymer ?
#
loop_
_entity_poly.entity_id
_entity_poly.type
_entity_poly.pdbx_seq_one_letter_code
_entity_poly.pdbx_strand_id
1 'polypeptide(L)'
;MAAALPGFHAFSGADQTGRFAGKGKLTCWQALNRCPVEVVSAFAALGTTEKLSPDTERGIEAFFCQLYEPGTTLVDVGDLRWRLFSKKQLEAQKLPPTRGALHEAIARAHFQAMVWDQDHVPNPQLPPPLEYGWEAEGGRLVPVTTRYPPAPATITHLIKCGCKKTYCMSHCSCRSQNLNCSEMCLCGADEEVCGNVSQGHLFGIDDDEDDGDPST
;
A
#
# COMPACT_ATOMS: atom_id res chain seq x y z
N MET A 1 -20.79 -14.76 -1.31
CA MET A 1 -21.17 -13.33 -1.20
C MET A 1 -21.94 -13.02 0.07
N ALA A 2 -23.04 -13.72 0.41
CA ALA A 2 -23.82 -13.42 1.64
C ALA A 2 -22.96 -13.41 2.93
N ALA A 3 -22.13 -14.43 3.14
CA ALA A 3 -21.22 -14.50 4.28
C ALA A 3 -20.19 -13.36 4.36
N ALA A 4 -19.89 -12.70 3.24
CA ALA A 4 -18.95 -11.58 3.19
C ALA A 4 -19.58 -10.24 3.60
N LEU A 5 -20.92 -10.16 3.69
CA LEU A 5 -21.62 -8.89 3.92
C LEU A 5 -21.30 -8.23 5.27
N PRO A 6 -21.22 -8.95 6.41
CA PRO A 6 -20.86 -8.33 7.69
C PRO A 6 -19.48 -7.68 7.63
N GLY A 7 -18.45 -8.44 7.23
CA GLY A 7 -17.09 -7.92 7.08
C GLY A 7 -17.00 -6.78 6.05
N PHE A 8 -17.66 -6.92 4.90
CA PHE A 8 -17.69 -5.87 3.88
C PHE A 8 -18.40 -4.60 4.35
N HIS A 9 -19.50 -4.73 5.10
CA HIS A 9 -20.23 -3.59 5.62
C HIS A 9 -19.42 -2.85 6.68
N ALA A 10 -18.82 -3.60 7.63
CA ALA A 10 -17.91 -3.05 8.63
C ALA A 10 -16.74 -2.33 7.96
N PHE A 11 -16.17 -2.89 6.89
CA PHE A 11 -14.99 -2.32 6.26
C PHE A 11 -15.29 -1.13 5.31
N SER A 12 -16.30 -1.24 4.45
CA SER A 12 -16.64 -0.21 3.46
C SER A 12 -17.30 1.03 4.06
N GLY A 13 -17.78 0.91 5.31
CA GLY A 13 -18.06 2.01 6.19
C GLY A 13 -19.37 1.83 6.95
N ALA A 14 -19.23 1.55 8.24
CA ALA A 14 -20.27 1.61 9.25
C ALA A 14 -20.00 2.79 10.19
N ASP A 15 -20.94 3.07 11.10
CA ASP A 15 -20.85 4.23 12.00
C ASP A 15 -19.55 4.22 12.83
N GLN A 16 -19.02 3.03 13.13
CA GLN A 16 -17.84 2.85 13.99
C GLN A 16 -16.51 2.81 13.23
N THR A 17 -16.50 2.50 11.94
CA THR A 17 -15.26 2.22 11.18
C THR A 17 -14.88 3.32 10.19
N GLY A 18 -15.79 4.25 9.92
CA GLY A 18 -15.56 5.39 9.04
C GLY A 18 -15.66 5.04 7.54
N ARG A 19 -15.19 5.92 6.66
CA ARG A 19 -15.21 5.69 5.20
C ARG A 19 -13.89 6.12 4.56
N PHE A 20 -13.57 5.53 3.41
CA PHE A 20 -12.41 5.94 2.63
C PHE A 20 -12.75 7.12 1.71
N ALA A 21 -11.83 8.08 1.59
CA ALA A 21 -12.02 9.29 0.80
C ALA A 21 -12.36 8.95 -0.66
N GLY A 22 -13.48 9.49 -1.17
CA GLY A 22 -13.93 9.26 -2.54
C GLY A 22 -14.41 7.83 -2.86
N LYS A 23 -14.54 6.94 -1.85
CA LYS A 23 -15.02 5.56 -2.04
C LYS A 23 -16.35 5.37 -1.30
N GLY A 24 -17.45 5.35 -2.04
CA GLY A 24 -18.79 5.07 -1.50
C GLY A 24 -19.11 3.57 -1.48
N LYS A 25 -20.11 3.16 -0.68
CA LYS A 25 -20.57 1.77 -0.57
C LYS A 25 -20.86 1.12 -1.93
N LEU A 26 -21.55 1.83 -2.82
CA LEU A 26 -21.85 1.33 -4.17
C LEU A 26 -20.57 1.08 -4.99
N THR A 27 -19.61 2.01 -4.94
CA THR A 27 -18.31 1.86 -5.62
C THR A 27 -17.53 0.67 -5.09
N CYS A 28 -17.47 0.52 -3.76
CA CYS A 28 -16.83 -0.63 -3.11
C CYS A 28 -17.52 -1.95 -3.51
N TRP A 29 -18.85 -1.97 -3.57
CA TRP A 29 -19.62 -3.15 -3.95
C TRP A 29 -19.36 -3.57 -5.39
N GLN A 30 -19.35 -2.61 -6.32
CA GLN A 30 -19.00 -2.87 -7.72
C GLN A 30 -17.56 -3.35 -7.89
N ALA A 31 -16.63 -2.89 -7.05
CA ALA A 31 -15.26 -3.44 -7.03
C ALA A 31 -15.25 -4.88 -6.52
N LEU A 32 -15.96 -5.18 -5.43
CA LEU A 32 -16.00 -6.53 -4.84
C LEU A 32 -16.57 -7.56 -5.81
N ASN A 33 -17.62 -7.21 -6.55
CA ASN A 33 -18.23 -8.08 -7.56
C ASN A 33 -17.31 -8.46 -8.73
N ARG A 34 -16.19 -7.73 -8.91
CA ARG A 34 -15.19 -8.00 -9.94
C ARG A 34 -13.98 -8.74 -9.37
N CYS A 35 -13.91 -8.93 -8.06
CA CYS A 35 -12.77 -9.56 -7.41
C CYS A 35 -12.87 -11.10 -7.47
N PRO A 36 -11.71 -11.79 -7.42
CA PRO A 36 -11.67 -13.24 -7.27
C PRO A 36 -12.36 -13.75 -5.99
N VAL A 37 -12.70 -15.04 -5.97
CA VAL A 37 -13.41 -15.66 -4.85
C VAL A 37 -12.62 -15.61 -3.54
N GLU A 38 -11.29 -15.60 -3.62
CA GLU A 38 -10.36 -15.52 -2.50
C GLU A 38 -10.51 -14.18 -1.76
N VAL A 39 -10.69 -13.09 -2.51
CA VAL A 39 -10.94 -11.76 -1.94
C VAL A 39 -12.30 -11.70 -1.27
N VAL A 40 -13.34 -12.27 -1.89
CA VAL A 40 -14.67 -12.36 -1.29
C VAL A 40 -14.63 -13.23 -0.01
N SER A 41 -13.82 -14.28 -0.02
CA SER A 41 -13.63 -15.18 1.13
C SER A 41 -12.91 -14.48 2.28
N ALA A 42 -11.96 -13.60 1.99
CA ALA A 42 -11.32 -12.77 3.03
C ALA A 42 -12.34 -11.89 3.76
N PHE A 43 -13.28 -11.26 3.04
CA PHE A 43 -14.36 -10.51 3.69
C PHE A 43 -15.29 -11.39 4.53
N ALA A 44 -15.53 -12.63 4.12
CA ALA A 44 -16.32 -13.59 4.90
C ALA A 44 -15.57 -14.11 6.14
N ALA A 45 -14.25 -14.00 6.17
CA ALA A 45 -13.42 -14.41 7.30
C ALA A 45 -13.19 -13.29 8.34
N LEU A 46 -13.60 -12.06 8.06
CA LEU A 46 -13.53 -10.97 9.05
C LEU A 46 -14.46 -11.26 10.21
N GLY A 47 -13.93 -11.19 11.43
CA GLY A 47 -14.68 -11.36 12.67
C GLY A 47 -15.05 -12.80 13.04
N THR A 48 -14.73 -13.80 12.22
CA THR A 48 -15.06 -15.22 12.51
C THR A 48 -14.08 -15.90 13.46
N THR A 49 -12.94 -15.26 13.70
CA THR A 49 -11.91 -15.69 14.66
C THR A 49 -11.52 -14.51 15.53
N GLU A 50 -11.03 -14.79 16.74
CA GLU A 50 -10.55 -13.75 17.65
C GLU A 50 -9.44 -12.93 16.99
N LYS A 51 -8.38 -13.58 16.49
CA LYS A 51 -7.26 -12.88 15.83
C LYS A 51 -7.52 -12.70 14.33
N LEU A 52 -7.11 -11.54 13.80
CA LEU A 52 -7.08 -11.29 12.37
C LEU A 52 -6.00 -12.18 11.73
N SER A 53 -6.38 -12.98 10.73
CA SER A 53 -5.42 -13.83 10.03
C SER A 53 -4.62 -13.02 8.99
N PRO A 54 -3.33 -13.33 8.78
CA PRO A 54 -2.53 -12.70 7.72
C PRO A 54 -3.12 -12.90 6.32
N ASP A 55 -3.82 -14.02 6.08
CA ASP A 55 -4.40 -14.35 4.78
C ASP A 55 -5.65 -13.51 4.51
N THR A 56 -6.48 -13.32 5.54
CA THR A 56 -7.60 -12.39 5.53
C THR A 56 -7.09 -10.99 5.21
N GLU A 57 -6.08 -10.51 5.94
CA GLU A 57 -5.53 -9.17 5.73
C GLU A 57 -5.02 -8.97 4.29
N ARG A 58 -4.23 -9.91 3.76
CA ARG A 58 -3.74 -9.86 2.36
C ARG A 58 -4.89 -9.87 1.34
N GLY A 59 -5.96 -10.63 1.59
CA GLY A 59 -7.13 -10.63 0.73
C GLY A 59 -7.87 -9.29 0.70
N ILE A 60 -7.99 -8.63 1.86
CA ILE A 60 -8.58 -7.28 1.94
C ILE A 60 -7.64 -6.22 1.32
N GLU A 61 -6.33 -6.38 1.45
CA GLU A 61 -5.34 -5.53 0.77
C GLU A 61 -5.43 -5.63 -0.76
N ALA A 62 -5.57 -6.84 -1.29
CA ALA A 62 -5.79 -7.08 -2.71
C ALA A 62 -7.09 -6.44 -3.22
N PHE A 63 -8.18 -6.49 -2.43
CA PHE A 63 -9.40 -5.73 -2.74
C PHE A 63 -9.13 -4.23 -2.87
N PHE A 64 -8.33 -3.67 -1.95
CA PHE A 64 -7.96 -2.25 -1.98
C PHE A 64 -7.19 -1.89 -3.25
N CYS A 65 -6.33 -2.80 -3.71
CA CYS A 65 -5.64 -2.59 -4.96
C CYS A 65 -6.60 -2.50 -6.15
N GLN A 66 -7.57 -3.42 -6.26
CA GLN A 66 -8.63 -3.37 -7.28
C GLN A 66 -9.54 -2.14 -7.15
N LEU A 67 -9.82 -1.68 -5.93
CA LEU A 67 -10.70 -0.53 -5.66
C LEU A 67 -10.08 0.80 -6.15
N TYR A 68 -8.76 0.93 -6.08
CA TYR A 68 -8.05 2.14 -6.51
C TYR A 68 -7.56 2.06 -7.96
N GLU A 69 -7.22 0.86 -8.43
CA GLU A 69 -6.82 0.63 -9.82
C GLU A 69 -7.48 -0.64 -10.37
N PRO A 70 -8.71 -0.54 -10.91
CA PRO A 70 -9.43 -1.69 -11.44
C PRO A 70 -8.64 -2.41 -12.53
N GLY A 71 -8.50 -3.73 -12.40
CA GLY A 71 -7.75 -4.57 -13.36
C GLY A 71 -6.24 -4.61 -13.12
N THR A 72 -5.76 -4.04 -12.01
CA THR A 72 -4.35 -4.17 -11.61
C THR A 72 -4.03 -5.61 -11.21
N THR A 73 -2.77 -6.02 -11.35
CA THR A 73 -2.26 -7.30 -10.82
C THR A 73 -1.56 -7.13 -9.47
N LEU A 74 -1.39 -5.89 -9.02
CA LEU A 74 -0.82 -5.56 -7.72
C LEU A 74 -1.76 -5.99 -6.60
N VAL A 75 -1.17 -6.55 -5.55
CA VAL A 75 -1.88 -7.00 -4.35
C VAL A 75 -1.35 -6.35 -3.07
N ASP A 76 -0.19 -5.67 -3.12
CA ASP A 76 0.36 -4.87 -2.04
C ASP A 76 -0.01 -3.39 -2.24
N VAL A 77 -0.58 -2.77 -1.21
CA VAL A 77 -1.07 -1.38 -1.29
C VAL A 77 0.08 -0.38 -1.34
N GLY A 78 1.23 -0.73 -0.78
CA GLY A 78 2.46 0.07 -0.84
C GLY A 78 2.97 0.17 -2.27
N ASP A 79 3.07 -0.96 -2.98
CA ASP A 79 3.47 -1.01 -4.38
C ASP A 79 2.48 -0.23 -5.27
N LEU A 80 1.18 -0.42 -5.04
CA LEU A 80 0.17 0.34 -5.77
C LEU A 80 0.28 1.84 -5.47
N ARG A 81 0.45 2.23 -4.21
CA ARG A 81 0.61 3.62 -3.80
C ARG A 81 1.84 4.24 -4.47
N TRP A 82 2.96 3.51 -4.51
CA TRP A 82 4.16 3.94 -5.23
C TRP A 82 3.87 4.15 -6.70
N ARG A 83 3.28 3.17 -7.39
CA ARG A 83 2.92 3.28 -8.82
C ARG A 83 2.02 4.48 -9.11
N LEU A 84 0.97 4.68 -8.31
CA LEU A 84 0.03 5.77 -8.49
C LEU A 84 0.67 7.14 -8.24
N PHE A 85 1.60 7.21 -7.29
CA PHE A 85 2.37 8.41 -6.99
C PHE A 85 3.45 8.68 -8.05
N SER A 86 4.25 7.68 -8.44
CA SER A 86 5.42 7.81 -9.31
C SER A 86 5.06 7.88 -10.80
N LYS A 87 4.18 6.99 -11.27
CA LYS A 87 3.86 6.89 -12.71
C LYS A 87 2.64 7.71 -13.10
N LYS A 88 1.63 7.79 -12.22
CA LYS A 88 0.40 8.55 -12.48
C LYS A 88 0.36 9.93 -11.83
N GLN A 89 1.32 10.24 -10.95
CA GLN A 89 1.47 11.57 -10.32
C GLN A 89 0.17 12.03 -9.65
N LEU A 90 -0.55 11.09 -9.03
CA LEU A 90 -1.80 11.41 -8.34
C LEU A 90 -1.52 12.20 -7.06
N GLU A 91 -2.41 13.14 -6.78
CA GLU A 91 -2.41 13.90 -5.53
C GLU A 91 -2.68 12.98 -4.33
N ALA A 92 -2.17 13.35 -3.16
CA ALA A 92 -2.17 12.49 -1.97
C ALA A 92 -3.57 11.94 -1.59
N GLN A 93 -4.62 12.73 -1.76
CA GLN A 93 -6.02 12.38 -1.49
C GLN A 93 -6.63 11.36 -2.46
N LYS A 94 -6.00 11.13 -3.62
CA LYS A 94 -6.41 10.13 -4.61
C LYS A 94 -5.61 8.83 -4.49
N LEU A 95 -4.57 8.81 -3.65
CA LEU A 95 -3.80 7.61 -3.37
C LEU A 95 -4.55 6.70 -2.40
N PRO A 96 -4.35 5.38 -2.48
CA PRO A 96 -4.83 4.46 -1.45
C PRO A 96 -4.17 4.79 -0.09
N PRO A 97 -4.77 4.38 1.04
CA PRO A 97 -4.17 4.51 2.35
C PRO A 97 -2.76 3.89 2.39
N THR A 98 -1.94 4.34 3.33
CA THR A 98 -0.67 3.63 3.62
C THR A 98 -0.98 2.25 4.16
N ARG A 99 -0.03 1.31 4.06
CA ARG A 99 -0.16 -0.04 4.63
C ARG A 99 -0.54 0.01 6.12
N GLY A 100 0.10 0.90 6.87
CA GLY A 100 -0.22 1.14 8.27
C GLY A 100 -1.66 1.61 8.51
N ALA A 101 -2.14 2.58 7.73
CA ALA A 101 -3.51 3.07 7.88
C ALA A 101 -4.56 2.02 7.44
N LEU A 102 -4.23 1.23 6.42
CA LEU A 102 -5.08 0.13 5.96
C LEU A 102 -5.17 -0.97 7.02
N HIS A 103 -4.06 -1.36 7.64
CA HIS A 103 -4.03 -2.35 8.72
C HIS A 103 -4.99 -1.98 9.85
N GLU A 104 -4.90 -0.75 10.36
CA GLU A 104 -5.80 -0.27 11.44
C GLU A 104 -7.27 -0.27 11.01
N ALA A 105 -7.56 0.06 9.75
CA ALA A 105 -8.92 0.00 9.21
C ALA A 105 -9.46 -1.44 9.11
N ILE A 106 -8.62 -2.40 8.70
CA ILE A 106 -8.98 -3.82 8.66
C ILE A 106 -9.19 -4.36 10.08
N ALA A 107 -8.31 -4.02 11.02
CA ALA A 107 -8.41 -4.44 12.41
C ALA A 107 -9.73 -3.98 13.05
N ARG A 108 -10.12 -2.71 12.85
CA ARG A 108 -11.43 -2.21 13.32
C ARG A 108 -12.60 -2.91 12.66
N ALA A 109 -12.54 -3.16 11.36
CA ALA A 109 -13.59 -3.87 10.64
C ALA A 109 -13.73 -5.33 11.11
N HIS A 110 -12.60 -5.99 11.40
CA HIS A 110 -12.55 -7.33 11.97
C HIS A 110 -13.23 -7.39 13.34
N PHE A 111 -12.90 -6.45 14.23
CA PHE A 111 -13.55 -6.36 15.54
C PHE A 111 -15.05 -6.08 15.44
N GLN A 112 -15.45 -5.14 14.57
CA GLN A 112 -16.86 -4.82 14.39
C GLN A 112 -17.66 -6.01 13.83
N ALA A 113 -17.07 -6.76 12.89
CA ALA A 113 -17.67 -7.99 12.37
C ALA A 113 -17.79 -9.07 13.46
N MET A 114 -16.79 -9.20 14.34
CA MET A 114 -16.81 -10.12 15.48
C MET A 114 -17.94 -9.78 16.47
N VAL A 115 -18.14 -8.49 16.77
CA VAL A 115 -19.26 -8.02 17.61
C VAL A 115 -20.60 -8.47 16.99
N TRP A 116 -20.76 -8.29 15.68
CA TRP A 116 -21.99 -8.67 14.99
C TRP A 116 -22.19 -10.18 14.87
N ASP A 117 -21.12 -10.94 14.71
CA ASP A 117 -21.16 -12.41 14.71
C ASP A 117 -21.69 -12.95 16.06
N GLN A 118 -21.35 -12.28 17.16
CA GLN A 118 -21.73 -12.65 18.51
C GLN A 118 -23.06 -12.03 19.01
N ASP A 119 -23.83 -11.33 18.16
CA ASP A 119 -25.07 -10.63 18.56
C ASP A 119 -26.16 -11.57 19.12
N HIS A 120 -26.07 -12.86 18.80
CA HIS A 120 -26.98 -13.89 19.29
C HIS A 120 -26.62 -14.44 20.69
N VAL A 121 -25.44 -14.10 21.22
CA VAL A 121 -24.95 -14.57 22.51
C VAL A 121 -25.21 -13.50 23.57
N PRO A 122 -25.93 -13.79 24.66
CA PRO A 122 -26.06 -12.84 25.77
C PRO A 122 -24.72 -12.58 26.45
N ASN A 123 -24.31 -11.32 26.56
CA ASN A 123 -23.05 -10.89 27.17
C ASN A 123 -21.80 -11.62 26.62
N PRO A 124 -21.53 -11.50 25.31
CA PRO A 124 -20.41 -12.21 24.69
C PRO A 124 -19.09 -11.72 25.29
N GLN A 125 -18.17 -12.65 25.50
CA GLN A 125 -16.80 -12.32 25.88
C GLN A 125 -16.03 -11.96 24.62
N LEU A 126 -15.77 -10.67 24.43
CA LEU A 126 -15.02 -10.14 23.30
C LEU A 126 -13.62 -9.69 23.75
N PRO A 127 -12.61 -9.79 22.88
CA PRO A 127 -11.30 -9.24 23.17
C PRO A 127 -11.37 -7.71 23.28
N PRO A 128 -10.41 -7.05 23.94
CA PRO A 128 -10.47 -5.62 24.13
C PRO A 128 -10.29 -4.87 22.79
N PRO A 129 -11.09 -3.82 22.50
CA PRO A 129 -11.01 -3.08 21.23
C PRO A 129 -9.66 -2.39 21.00
N LEU A 130 -8.89 -2.17 22.08
CA LEU A 130 -7.53 -1.61 22.05
C LEU A 130 -6.55 -2.43 21.20
N GLU A 131 -6.82 -3.73 21.04
CA GLU A 131 -6.03 -4.62 20.18
C GLU A 131 -6.43 -4.53 18.70
N TYR A 132 -7.50 -3.79 18.38
CA TYR A 132 -8.12 -3.76 17.04
C TYR A 132 -8.22 -2.34 16.47
N GLY A 133 -7.16 -1.56 16.62
CA GLY A 133 -7.04 -0.23 16.00
C GLY A 133 -7.87 0.87 16.65
N TRP A 134 -8.10 0.72 17.94
CA TRP A 134 -8.58 1.78 18.84
C TRP A 134 -7.54 2.10 19.91
N GLU A 135 -7.59 3.31 20.42
CA GLU A 135 -6.80 3.76 21.57
C GLU A 135 -7.69 4.50 22.58
N ALA A 136 -7.29 4.50 23.85
CA ALA A 136 -8.06 5.12 24.92
C ALA A 136 -7.58 6.55 25.17
N GLU A 137 -8.42 7.52 24.85
CA GLU A 137 -8.17 8.94 25.12
C GLU A 137 -9.29 9.51 25.99
N GLY A 138 -8.95 9.97 27.19
CA GLY A 138 -9.93 10.59 28.10
C GLY A 138 -11.13 9.70 28.45
N GLY A 139 -10.92 8.38 28.54
CA GLY A 139 -11.98 7.41 28.80
C GLY A 139 -12.88 7.09 27.60
N ARG A 140 -12.52 7.55 26.40
CA ARG A 140 -13.22 7.23 25.14
C ARG A 140 -12.30 6.44 24.23
N LEU A 141 -12.90 5.58 23.40
CA LEU A 141 -12.19 4.92 22.31
C LEU A 141 -12.11 5.88 21.12
N VAL A 142 -10.89 6.13 20.65
CA VAL A 142 -10.63 6.88 19.42
C VAL A 142 -9.94 5.97 18.40
N PRO A 143 -10.26 6.10 17.10
CA PRO A 143 -9.70 5.21 16.10
C PRO A 143 -8.25 5.58 15.80
N VAL A 144 -7.35 4.60 15.86
CA VAL A 144 -5.95 4.76 15.48
C VAL A 144 -5.90 4.95 13.96
N THR A 145 -5.44 6.11 13.49
CA THR A 145 -5.41 6.39 12.05
C THR A 145 -4.26 5.67 11.35
N THR A 146 -3.07 5.68 11.95
CA THR A 146 -1.89 4.94 11.53
C THR A 146 -0.84 4.98 12.64
N ARG A 147 -0.03 3.93 12.77
CA ARG A 147 1.13 3.89 13.69
C ARG A 147 2.45 4.22 13.03
N TYR A 148 2.43 4.46 11.72
CA TYR A 148 3.61 4.74 10.91
C TYR A 148 3.52 6.12 10.29
N PRO A 149 4.65 6.81 10.09
CA PRO A 149 4.63 8.08 9.41
C PRO A 149 4.05 7.92 7.99
N PRO A 150 3.19 8.85 7.53
CA PRO A 150 2.51 8.75 6.23
C PRO A 150 3.46 8.81 5.02
N ALA A 151 4.69 9.28 5.26
CA ALA A 151 5.76 9.47 4.31
C ALA A 151 7.10 9.33 5.05
N PRO A 152 8.12 8.69 4.46
CA PRO A 152 9.48 8.78 4.99
C PRO A 152 9.92 10.24 5.09
N ALA A 153 10.69 10.58 6.13
CA ALA A 153 11.19 11.95 6.34
C ALA A 153 12.04 12.46 5.15
N THR A 154 12.57 11.55 4.32
CA THR A 154 13.38 11.85 3.14
C THR A 154 12.60 12.38 1.93
N ILE A 155 11.25 12.43 1.98
CA ILE A 155 10.41 12.91 0.87
C ILE A 155 10.65 14.39 0.50
N THR A 156 11.26 15.18 1.38
CA THR A 156 11.55 16.61 1.17
C THR A 156 12.56 16.90 0.05
N HIS A 157 13.28 15.88 -0.46
CA HIS A 157 14.28 16.03 -1.52
C HIS A 157 13.89 15.38 -2.86
N LEU A 158 12.58 15.27 -3.18
CA LEU A 158 12.14 14.78 -4.49
C LEU A 158 12.38 15.80 -5.61
N ILE A 159 13.61 15.84 -6.12
CA ILE A 159 13.94 16.53 -7.37
C ILE A 159 13.61 15.59 -8.53
N LYS A 160 12.60 15.95 -9.33
CA LYS A 160 12.21 15.24 -10.55
C LYS A 160 12.31 16.14 -11.77
N CYS A 161 12.70 15.58 -12.90
CA CYS A 161 12.68 16.29 -14.18
C CYS A 161 11.36 16.04 -14.92
N GLY A 162 10.94 17.04 -15.70
CA GLY A 162 9.84 16.92 -16.66
C GLY A 162 10.30 16.48 -18.05
N CYS A 163 11.52 15.94 -18.18
CA CYS A 163 12.09 15.57 -19.47
C CYS A 163 11.29 14.41 -20.09
N LYS A 164 10.98 14.52 -21.38
CA LYS A 164 10.42 13.41 -22.17
C LYS A 164 11.54 12.47 -22.63
N LYS A 165 11.15 11.25 -23.01
CA LYS A 165 11.91 10.01 -23.27
C LYS A 165 13.14 10.04 -24.22
N THR A 166 14.01 11.05 -24.18
CA THR A 166 15.34 11.03 -24.84
C THR A 166 16.30 12.17 -24.40
N TYR A 167 15.90 13.07 -23.48
CA TYR A 167 16.58 14.38 -23.34
C TYR A 167 17.15 14.72 -21.96
N CYS A 168 17.44 13.74 -21.10
CA CYS A 168 18.03 14.05 -19.78
C CYS A 168 19.52 14.45 -19.86
N MET A 169 19.86 15.34 -20.79
CA MET A 169 21.18 15.92 -20.99
C MET A 169 21.22 17.30 -20.32
N SER A 170 21.62 18.36 -21.02
CA SER A 170 21.89 19.70 -20.47
C SER A 170 20.71 20.40 -19.78
N HIS A 171 19.47 20.15 -20.20
CA HIS A 171 18.28 20.84 -19.67
C HIS A 171 17.53 20.05 -18.58
N CYS A 172 18.11 18.96 -18.11
CA CYS A 172 17.52 18.15 -17.05
C CYS A 172 17.72 18.80 -15.69
N SER A 173 16.62 19.06 -14.96
CA SER A 173 16.68 19.60 -13.60
C SER A 173 17.33 18.65 -12.60
N CYS A 174 17.26 17.33 -12.81
CA CYS A 174 17.99 16.38 -11.97
C CYS A 174 19.50 16.52 -12.22
N ARG A 175 19.93 16.52 -13.49
CA ARG A 175 21.34 16.67 -13.85
C ARG A 175 21.92 18.01 -13.40
N SER A 176 21.17 19.11 -13.51
CA SER A 176 21.65 20.43 -13.06
C SER A 176 21.87 20.52 -11.55
N GLN A 177 21.28 19.60 -10.78
CA GLN A 177 21.49 19.45 -9.35
C GLN A 177 22.49 18.33 -9.02
N ASN A 178 23.24 17.83 -10.02
CA ASN A 178 24.14 16.68 -9.90
C ASN A 178 23.47 15.40 -9.38
N LEU A 179 22.21 15.19 -9.76
CA LEU A 179 21.45 13.99 -9.42
C LEU A 179 21.13 13.18 -10.67
N ASN A 180 21.18 11.85 -10.55
CA ASN A 180 20.59 10.96 -11.55
C ASN A 180 19.07 11.11 -11.56
N CYS A 181 18.46 10.89 -12.72
CA CYS A 181 17.01 10.79 -12.80
C CYS A 181 16.56 9.55 -12.03
N SER A 182 15.51 9.71 -11.24
CA SER A 182 14.81 8.60 -10.58
C SER A 182 13.53 8.23 -11.32
N GLU A 183 12.90 7.11 -10.94
CA GLU A 183 11.62 6.66 -11.50
C GLU A 183 10.48 7.68 -11.39
N MET A 184 10.65 8.69 -10.53
CA MET A 184 9.73 9.83 -10.33
C MET A 184 9.80 10.87 -11.44
N CYS A 185 10.85 10.85 -12.24
CA CYS A 185 11.01 11.72 -13.39
C CYS A 185 10.07 11.30 -14.50
N LEU A 186 9.64 12.25 -15.33
CA LEU A 186 8.79 11.93 -16.49
C LEU A 186 9.51 11.02 -17.51
N CYS A 187 10.84 11.05 -17.54
CA CYS A 187 11.66 10.14 -18.34
C CYS A 187 11.72 8.72 -17.76
N GLY A 188 11.20 8.49 -16.55
CA GLY A 188 11.10 7.18 -15.92
C GLY A 188 12.42 6.57 -15.41
N ALA A 189 13.55 7.26 -15.58
CA ALA A 189 14.90 6.70 -15.35
C ALA A 189 15.13 5.37 -16.08
N ASP A 190 14.49 5.20 -17.23
CA ASP A 190 14.58 4.02 -18.08
C ASP A 190 15.85 4.14 -18.93
N GLU A 191 16.74 3.14 -18.84
CA GLU A 191 18.08 3.16 -19.45
C GLU A 191 18.02 3.31 -20.98
N GLU A 192 16.94 2.84 -21.63
CA GLU A 192 16.77 2.95 -23.08
C GLU A 192 16.44 4.38 -23.54
N VAL A 193 15.88 5.20 -22.64
CA VAL A 193 15.29 6.52 -23.00
C VAL A 193 15.82 7.69 -22.16
N CYS A 194 16.53 7.42 -21.06
CA CYS A 194 17.02 8.43 -20.14
C CYS A 194 18.55 8.42 -20.11
N GLY A 195 19.17 9.43 -20.73
CA GLY A 195 20.62 9.61 -20.66
C GLY A 195 21.18 10.05 -19.30
N ASN A 196 20.37 10.11 -18.22
CA ASN A 196 20.78 10.54 -16.88
C ASN A 196 20.52 9.47 -15.81
N VAL A 197 20.68 8.20 -16.17
CA VAL A 197 20.61 7.07 -15.25
C VAL A 197 21.98 6.82 -14.61
N SER A 198 22.01 6.11 -13.48
CA SER A 198 23.25 5.67 -12.87
C SER A 198 23.90 4.63 -13.78
N GLN A 199 25.06 4.94 -14.37
CA GLN A 199 25.86 3.88 -14.99
C GLN A 199 26.36 2.99 -13.85
N GLY A 200 26.00 1.71 -13.88
CA GLY A 200 26.39 0.76 -12.85
C GLY A 200 27.89 0.88 -12.56
N HIS A 201 28.23 1.19 -11.31
CA HIS A 201 29.60 1.10 -10.85
C HIS A 201 29.91 -0.40 -10.78
N LEU A 202 30.39 -0.95 -11.90
CA LEU A 202 31.17 -2.18 -11.88
C LEU A 202 32.33 -1.89 -10.95
N PHE A 203 32.33 -2.52 -9.78
CA PHE A 203 33.51 -2.62 -8.95
C PHE A 203 34.59 -3.22 -9.85
N GLY A 204 35.59 -2.43 -10.22
CA GLY A 204 36.81 -2.92 -10.81
C GLY A 204 37.43 -3.87 -9.80
N ILE A 205 37.39 -5.16 -10.10
CA ILE A 205 38.36 -6.09 -9.55
C ILE A 205 39.61 -5.77 -10.38
N ASP A 206 40.54 -5.05 -9.79
CA ASP A 206 41.86 -4.84 -10.36
C ASP A 206 42.51 -6.22 -10.54
N ASP A 207 42.92 -6.50 -11.78
CA ASP A 207 43.78 -7.62 -12.14
C ASP A 207 45.15 -7.43 -11.48
N ASP A 208 45.53 -8.33 -10.58
CA ASP A 208 46.94 -8.60 -10.30
C ASP A 208 47.30 -9.93 -10.97
N GLU A 209 47.73 -9.84 -12.23
CA GLU A 209 48.56 -10.85 -12.89
C GLU A 209 49.93 -10.87 -12.19
N ASP A 210 50.29 -11.97 -11.53
CA ASP A 210 51.68 -12.28 -11.19
C ASP A 210 52.16 -13.42 -12.11
N ASP A 211 52.77 -13.03 -13.22
CA ASP A 211 53.58 -13.88 -14.09
C ASP A 211 54.91 -14.19 -13.41
N GLY A 212 55.10 -15.45 -13.01
CA GLY A 212 56.37 -16.03 -12.58
C GLY A 212 56.67 -17.34 -13.33
N ASP A 213 57.35 -17.19 -14.47
CA ASP A 213 57.83 -18.20 -15.44
C ASP A 213 58.92 -19.17 -14.86
N PRO A 214 59.58 -20.05 -15.64
CA PRO A 214 59.31 -21.48 -15.78
C PRO A 214 60.45 -22.40 -15.29
N SER A 215 60.17 -23.71 -15.31
CA SER A 215 61.11 -24.83 -15.56
C SER A 215 62.25 -25.12 -14.57
N THR A 216 62.20 -26.30 -13.93
CA THR A 216 63.01 -27.46 -14.34
C THR A 216 62.32 -28.77 -13.93
#